data_AF-A0A853FF84-F1
#
_entry.id   AF-A0A853FF84-F1
#
_cell.length_a   1.000
_cell.length_b   1.000
_cell.length_c   1.000
_cell.angle_alpha   90.00
_cell.angle_beta   90.00
_cell.angle_gamma   90.00
#
_symmetry.space_group_name_H-M   'P 1'
#
loop_
_entity.id
_entity.type
_entity.pdbx_description
1 polymer ?
#
loop_
_entity_poly.entity_id
_entity_poly.type
_entity_poly.pdbx_seq_one_letter_code
_entity_poly.pdbx_strand_id
1 'polypeptide(L)'
;MQRAISIDQKKIDRYGKINGDNDIIHYDDAYAKERGFRGTLLHGPHMSGFAAEMGARKYGAEWLYRGRLHTKWVGPVCPGDVFDVRIDEDGVLTASVDEQVVLVGSATLR
;
A
#
# COMPACT_ATOMS: atom_id res chain seq x y z
N MET A 1 10.12 -11.34 6.10
CA MET A 1 10.82 -10.32 5.27
C MET A 1 10.12 -8.98 5.43
N GLN A 2 10.85 -7.87 5.41
CA GLN A 2 10.28 -6.52 5.56
C GLN A 2 10.81 -5.56 4.49
N ARG A 3 10.06 -4.49 4.22
CA ARG A 3 10.46 -3.41 3.31
C ARG A 3 9.82 -2.09 3.75
N ALA A 4 10.66 -1.07 3.88
CA ALA A 4 10.25 0.31 4.10
C ALA A 4 10.20 1.10 2.78
N ILE A 5 9.15 1.88 2.58
CA ILE A 5 8.89 2.63 1.35
C ILE A 5 8.51 4.07 1.70
N SER A 6 9.33 5.05 1.30
CA SER A 6 9.00 6.47 1.49
C SER A 6 7.90 6.90 0.53
N ILE A 7 6.82 7.44 1.08
CA ILE A 7 5.67 7.94 0.34
C ILE A 7 5.81 9.44 0.11
N ASP A 8 5.71 9.86 -1.15
CA ASP A 8 5.68 11.26 -1.56
C ASP A 8 4.49 11.49 -2.51
N GLN A 9 4.09 12.74 -2.69
CA GLN A 9 2.98 13.09 -3.59
C GLN A 9 3.24 12.59 -5.03
N LYS A 10 4.50 12.64 -5.48
CA LYS A 10 4.88 12.19 -6.82
C LYS A 10 4.56 10.71 -7.07
N LYS A 11 4.71 9.83 -6.07
CA LYS A 11 4.31 8.42 -6.15
C LYS A 11 2.80 8.27 -6.25
N ILE A 12 2.06 9.04 -5.44
CA ILE A 12 0.59 9.05 -5.45
C ILE A 12 0.10 9.48 -6.85
N ASP A 13 0.57 10.64 -7.34
CA ASP A 13 0.23 11.19 -8.66
C ASP A 13 0.54 10.22 -9.80
N ARG A 14 1.71 9.56 -9.75
CA ARG A 14 2.11 8.61 -10.78
C ARG A 14 1.24 7.37 -10.78
N TYR A 15 0.83 6.88 -9.61
CA TYR A 15 -0.08 5.75 -9.51
C TYR A 15 -1.46 6.11 -10.05
N GLY A 16 -1.98 7.28 -9.72
CA GLY A 16 -3.20 7.86 -10.28
C GLY A 16 -3.26 7.84 -11.81
N LYS A 17 -2.14 8.22 -12.45
CA LYS A 17 -2.00 8.15 -13.92
C LYS A 17 -2.03 6.71 -14.46
N ILE A 18 -1.54 5.74 -13.71
CA ILE A 18 -1.49 4.33 -14.11
C ILE A 18 -2.85 3.65 -13.94
N ASN A 19 -3.50 3.87 -12.79
CA ASN A 19 -4.77 3.20 -12.47
C ASN A 19 -6.02 3.96 -12.96
N GLY A 20 -5.88 5.23 -13.35
CA GLY A 20 -6.98 6.08 -13.81
C GLY A 20 -7.89 6.60 -12.69
N ASP A 21 -7.46 6.48 -11.43
CA ASP A 21 -8.21 6.99 -10.27
C ASP A 21 -8.00 8.48 -10.13
N ASN A 22 -9.05 9.26 -10.36
CA ASN A 22 -9.01 10.73 -10.28
C ASN A 22 -9.77 11.26 -9.06
N ASP A 23 -9.95 10.46 -8.00
CA ASP A 23 -10.54 10.96 -6.76
C ASP A 23 -9.67 12.08 -6.16
N ILE A 24 -10.28 13.25 -5.98
CA ILE A 24 -9.65 14.48 -5.48
C ILE A 24 -8.96 14.28 -4.12
N ILE A 25 -9.37 13.29 -3.32
CA ILE A 25 -8.74 12.97 -2.03
C ILE A 25 -7.24 12.62 -2.15
N HIS A 26 -6.79 12.20 -3.34
CA HIS A 26 -5.40 11.83 -3.62
C HIS A 26 -4.53 13.02 -4.05
N TYR A 27 -5.14 14.17 -4.40
CA TYR A 27 -4.46 15.24 -5.13
C TYR A 27 -4.60 16.63 -4.49
N ASP A 28 -5.69 16.87 -3.78
CA ASP A 28 -5.96 18.16 -3.14
C ASP A 28 -5.76 18.07 -1.61
N ASP A 29 -4.68 18.71 -1.15
CA ASP A 29 -4.29 18.74 0.27
C ASP A 29 -5.32 19.46 1.15
N ALA A 30 -5.92 20.55 0.67
CA ALA A 30 -6.91 21.31 1.41
C ALA A 30 -8.20 20.50 1.58
N TYR A 31 -8.67 19.87 0.49
CA TYR A 31 -9.82 18.99 0.51
C TYR A 31 -9.60 17.79 1.45
N ALA A 32 -8.43 17.16 1.42
CA ALA A 32 -8.13 16.04 2.30
C ALA A 32 -8.07 16.45 3.79
N LYS A 33 -7.51 17.62 4.09
CA LYS A 33 -7.48 18.18 5.45
C LYS A 33 -8.86 18.57 5.96
N GLU A 34 -9.73 19.12 5.12
CA GLU A 34 -11.13 19.42 5.46
C GLU A 34 -11.89 18.14 5.88
N ARG A 35 -11.54 17.00 5.30
CA ARG A 35 -12.09 15.68 5.64
C ARG A 35 -11.45 15.03 6.89
N GLY A 36 -10.51 15.70 7.54
CA GLY A 36 -9.87 15.25 8.78
C GLY A 36 -8.61 14.40 8.59
N PHE A 37 -8.06 14.32 7.38
CA PHE A 37 -6.77 13.66 7.15
C PHE A 37 -5.60 14.62 7.35
N ARG A 38 -4.37 14.09 7.50
CA ARG A 38 -3.15 14.93 7.62
C ARG A 38 -2.75 15.59 6.30
N GLY A 39 -3.20 15.06 5.19
CA GLY A 39 -2.94 15.51 3.82
C GLY A 39 -3.60 14.55 2.83
N THR A 40 -3.21 14.64 1.56
CA THR A 40 -3.65 13.71 0.51
C THR A 40 -3.35 12.26 0.88
N LEU A 41 -4.15 11.33 0.33
CA LEU A 41 -4.04 9.92 0.67
C LEU A 41 -3.37 9.11 -0.43
N LEU A 42 -2.52 8.17 -0.03
CA LEU A 42 -2.08 7.07 -0.89
C LEU A 42 -3.29 6.21 -1.29
N HIS A 43 -3.41 5.90 -2.58
CA HIS A 43 -4.49 5.03 -3.05
C HIS A 43 -4.45 3.66 -2.37
N GLY A 44 -5.60 3.15 -1.95
CA GLY A 44 -5.72 1.80 -1.38
C GLY A 44 -5.04 0.72 -2.24
N PRO A 45 -5.40 0.59 -3.52
CA PRO A 45 -4.78 -0.39 -4.43
C PRO A 45 -3.27 -0.20 -4.61
N HIS A 46 -2.73 1.01 -4.38
CA HIS A 46 -1.29 1.25 -4.40
C HIS A 46 -0.60 0.53 -3.23
N MET A 47 -1.19 0.55 -2.02
CA MET A 47 -0.72 -0.26 -0.89
C MET A 47 -0.76 -1.76 -1.21
N SER A 48 -1.81 -2.22 -1.89
CA SER A 48 -1.90 -3.61 -2.36
C SER A 48 -0.80 -3.95 -3.36
N GLY A 49 -0.37 -3.01 -4.20
CA GLY A 49 0.78 -3.17 -5.09
C GLY A 49 2.09 -3.43 -4.34
N PHE A 50 2.35 -2.70 -3.25
CA PHE A 50 3.51 -2.95 -2.39
C PHE A 50 3.44 -4.31 -1.70
N ALA A 51 2.25 -4.72 -1.27
CA ALA A 51 2.01 -6.05 -0.72
C ALA A 51 2.22 -7.17 -1.75
N ALA A 52 1.77 -6.97 -3.00
CA ALA A 52 1.98 -7.91 -4.10
C ALA A 52 3.48 -8.12 -4.38
N GLU A 53 4.30 -7.07 -4.28
CA GLU A 53 5.75 -7.19 -4.41
C GLU A 53 6.36 -8.11 -3.34
N MET A 54 5.84 -8.09 -2.12
CA MET A 54 6.30 -9.00 -1.06
C MET A 54 6.01 -10.46 -1.40
N GLY A 55 4.83 -10.74 -1.97
CA GLY A 55 4.49 -12.06 -2.51
C GLY A 55 5.43 -12.48 -3.66
N ALA A 56 5.66 -11.59 -4.63
CA ALA A 56 6.56 -11.84 -5.75
C ALA A 56 8.00 -12.14 -5.29
N ARG A 57 8.51 -11.40 -4.30
CA ARG A 57 9.83 -11.62 -3.71
C ARG A 57 9.92 -12.94 -2.92
N LYS A 58 8.85 -13.31 -2.21
CA LYS A 58 8.82 -14.54 -1.41
C LYS A 58 8.72 -15.80 -2.27
N TYR A 59 7.86 -15.79 -3.28
CA TYR A 59 7.54 -17.00 -4.05
C TYR A 59 8.15 -17.03 -5.45
N GLY A 60 8.83 -15.97 -5.89
CA GLY A 60 9.49 -15.91 -7.19
C GLY A 60 8.51 -16.05 -8.36
N ALA A 61 8.90 -16.78 -9.40
CA ALA A 61 8.13 -16.95 -10.62
C ALA A 61 6.75 -17.60 -10.38
N GLU A 62 6.61 -18.47 -9.39
CA GLU A 62 5.34 -19.13 -9.05
C GLU A 62 4.26 -18.10 -8.67
N TRP A 63 4.64 -16.95 -8.10
CA TRP A 63 3.71 -15.87 -7.76
C TRP A 63 2.91 -15.38 -8.98
N LEU A 64 3.54 -15.33 -10.16
CA LEU A 64 2.89 -14.81 -11.37
C LEU A 64 1.74 -15.69 -11.88
N TYR A 65 1.79 -16.99 -11.56
CA TYR A 65 0.82 -17.97 -12.05
C TYR A 65 -0.13 -18.46 -10.98
N ARG A 66 0.33 -18.49 -9.72
CA ARG A 66 -0.36 -19.12 -8.59
C ARG A 66 -0.57 -18.19 -7.41
N GLY A 67 -0.07 -16.96 -7.50
CA GLY A 67 -0.19 -15.96 -6.45
C GLY A 67 -1.64 -15.61 -6.17
N ARG A 68 -1.97 -15.55 -4.88
CA ARG A 68 -3.22 -15.02 -4.37
C ARG A 68 -2.89 -13.93 -3.36
N LEU A 69 -3.43 -12.74 -3.62
CA LEU A 69 -3.32 -11.61 -2.73
C LEU A 69 -4.68 -11.31 -2.12
N HIS A 70 -4.70 -11.11 -0.80
CA HIS A 70 -5.81 -10.52 -0.08
C HIS A 70 -5.27 -9.37 0.77
N THR A 71 -5.89 -8.20 0.70
CA THR A 71 -5.48 -7.02 1.48
C THR A 71 -6.70 -6.25 1.95
N LYS A 72 -6.64 -5.76 3.19
CA LYS A 72 -7.57 -4.78 3.75
C LYS A 72 -6.78 -3.53 4.15
N TRP A 73 -7.24 -2.37 3.70
CA TRP A 73 -6.68 -1.07 4.07
C TRP A 73 -7.40 -0.58 5.32
N VAL A 74 -6.69 -0.50 6.43
CA VAL A 74 -7.25 -0.23 7.76
C VAL A 74 -6.87 1.14 8.32
N GLY A 75 -6.00 1.88 7.63
CA GLY A 75 -5.61 3.24 8.00
C GLY A 75 -5.10 4.05 6.81
N PRO A 76 -5.12 5.40 6.92
CA PRO A 76 -4.62 6.29 5.88
C PRO A 76 -3.09 6.31 5.85
N VAL A 77 -2.52 6.59 4.67
CA VAL A 77 -1.08 6.83 4.46
C VAL A 77 -0.95 8.12 3.66
N CYS A 78 -0.15 9.06 4.13
CA CYS A 78 0.00 10.41 3.58
C CYS A 78 1.43 10.64 3.05
N PRO A 79 1.66 11.66 2.20
CA PRO A 79 3.02 12.10 1.87
C PRO A 79 3.87 12.39 3.11
N GLY A 80 5.13 11.98 3.08
CA GLY A 80 6.07 12.06 4.20
C GLY A 80 6.14 10.78 5.04
N ASP A 81 5.14 9.91 4.95
CA ASP A 81 5.12 8.64 5.68
C ASP A 81 6.14 7.63 5.13
N VAL A 82 6.60 6.75 6.02
CA VAL A 82 7.32 5.53 5.64
C VAL A 82 6.38 4.34 5.80
N PHE A 83 5.98 3.76 4.68
CA PHE A 83 5.16 2.55 4.65
C PHE A 83 6.05 1.32 4.83
N ASP A 84 5.98 0.68 6.00
CA ASP A 84 6.75 -0.51 6.35
C ASP A 84 5.87 -1.76 6.21
N VAL A 85 6.10 -2.55 5.17
CA VAL A 85 5.36 -3.79 4.91
C VAL A 85 6.19 -5.02 5.25
N ARG A 86 5.55 -5.96 5.93
CA ARG A 86 6.13 -7.23 6.36
C ARG A 86 5.31 -8.39 5.84
N ILE A 87 6.00 -9.46 5.46
CA ILE A 87 5.43 -10.78 5.19
C ILE A 87 6.15 -11.82 6.05
N ASP A 88 5.39 -12.65 6.75
CA ASP A 88 5.94 -13.72 7.58
C ASP A 88 6.11 -15.04 6.79
N GLU A 89 6.39 -16.14 7.49
CA GLU A 89 6.61 -17.46 6.90
C GLU A 89 5.33 -18.06 6.29
N ASP A 90 4.17 -17.81 6.89
CA ASP A 90 2.86 -18.31 6.44
C ASP A 90 2.25 -17.45 5.34
N GLY A 91 2.87 -16.31 5.01
CA GLY A 91 2.40 -15.40 3.98
C GLY A 91 1.40 -14.37 4.51
N VAL A 92 1.31 -14.18 5.83
CA VAL A 92 0.52 -13.10 6.44
C VAL A 92 1.25 -11.78 6.19
N LEU A 93 0.48 -10.77 5.79
CA LEU A 93 0.94 -9.42 5.51
C LEU A 93 0.45 -8.46 6.59
N THR A 94 1.35 -7.63 7.08
CA THR A 94 1.03 -6.45 7.89
C THR A 94 1.87 -5.29 7.38
N ALA A 95 1.27 -4.11 7.25
CA ALA A 95 2.01 -2.88 7.02
C ALA A 95 1.64 -1.82 8.04
N SER A 96 2.63 -1.01 8.43
CA SER A 96 2.48 0.10 9.36
C SER A 96 3.09 1.39 8.82
N VAL A 97 2.60 2.51 9.35
CA VAL A 97 3.27 3.81 9.34
C VAL A 97 3.51 4.14 10.80
N ASP A 98 4.77 4.37 11.18
CA ASP A 98 5.19 4.39 12.57
C ASP A 98 4.66 3.15 13.32
N GLU A 99 3.88 3.34 14.38
CA GLU A 99 3.26 2.27 15.17
C GLU A 99 1.83 1.91 14.71
N GLN A 100 1.25 2.66 13.76
CA GLN A 100 -0.12 2.44 13.32
C GLN A 100 -0.18 1.44 12.17
N VAL A 101 -0.97 0.36 12.34
CA VAL A 101 -1.26 -0.58 11.26
C VAL A 101 -2.17 0.08 10.22
N VAL A 102 -1.75 0.04 8.95
CA VAL A 102 -2.46 0.65 7.82
C VAL A 102 -2.92 -0.38 6.79
N LEU A 103 -2.30 -1.56 6.75
CA LEU A 103 -2.72 -2.67 5.90
C LEU A 103 -2.55 -4.00 6.65
N VAL A 104 -3.53 -4.89 6.48
CA VAL A 104 -3.42 -6.31 6.85
C VAL A 104 -3.82 -7.18 5.67
N GLY A 105 -3.33 -8.40 5.60
CA GLY A 105 -3.66 -9.28 4.49
C GLY A 105 -2.88 -10.59 4.45
N SER A 106 -2.87 -11.22 3.29
CA SER A 106 -2.02 -12.35 2.99
C SER A 106 -1.62 -12.39 1.53
N ALA A 107 -0.44 -12.93 1.27
CA ALA A 107 0.07 -13.29 -0.04
C ALA A 107 0.48 -14.77 0.02
N THR A 108 -0.22 -15.63 -0.72
CA THR A 108 0.00 -17.08 -0.72
C THR A 108 0.03 -17.64 -2.13
N LEU A 109 0.47 -18.90 -2.28
CA LEU A 109 0.30 -19.66 -3.52
C LEU A 109 -0.96 -20.51 -3.44
N ARG A 110 -1.65 -20.69 -4.57
CA ARG A 110 -2.81 -21.59 -4.71
C ARG A 110 -2.57 -22.63 -5.81
#